data_AF-A0A917QI71-F1
#
_entry.id   AF-A0A917QI71-F1
#
_cell.length_a   1.000
_cell.length_b   1.000
_cell.length_c   1.000
_cell.angle_alpha   90.00
_cell.angle_beta   90.00
_cell.angle_gamma   90.00
#
_symmetry.space_group_name_H-M   'P 1'
#
loop_
_entity.id
_entity.type
_entity.pdbx_description
1 polymer ?
#
loop_
_entity_poly.entity_id
_entity_poly.type
_entity_poly.pdbx_seq_one_letter_code
_entity_poly.pdbx_strand_id
1 'polypeptide(L)'
;MTPTTDDDVDYVRVVFRLPSDDSGWHPAGTERIWAVRLDDQRVRVENIPFAARGVAAGDILTVTADEDGVLWAGDVVEPSGNCTIRVIPVEGCLRSGVRKAVGDAFEPLGVEGEGSRTGLVSLNVPGGADLTEVKETLEQGHADGLWVYELGSVTEAWQAASPTLPATNPSDPPPADYGLAFPDDLAAIVYRTVLSGEAPPLVVLHDPDGDWIVSDGTHTQPDPDSAALVHIQHVVDNDSSVLELANLPAGRIAWRDTATDPWTIEDFSYPAE
;
A
#
# COMPACT_ATOMS: atom_id res chain seq x y z
N MET A 1 23.16 -33.04 -23.61
CA MET A 1 22.69 -31.92 -22.76
C MET A 1 21.19 -32.02 -22.75
N THR A 2 20.65 -32.78 -21.81
CA THR A 2 19.22 -32.96 -21.59
C THR A 2 18.66 -31.69 -20.95
N PRO A 3 17.46 -31.23 -21.34
CA PRO A 3 16.84 -30.10 -20.68
C PRO A 3 16.46 -30.54 -19.26
N THR A 4 16.91 -29.78 -18.26
CA THR A 4 16.43 -29.91 -16.88
C THR A 4 14.94 -29.60 -16.88
N THR A 5 14.12 -30.63 -16.65
CA THR A 5 12.70 -30.50 -16.36
C THR A 5 12.51 -29.78 -15.03
N ASP A 6 11.50 -28.92 -14.95
CA ASP A 6 11.06 -28.08 -13.82
C ASP A 6 10.73 -28.84 -12.51
N ASP A 7 10.92 -30.17 -12.48
CA ASP A 7 10.49 -31.08 -11.42
C ASP A 7 11.49 -31.20 -10.23
N ASP A 8 12.64 -30.51 -10.25
CA ASP A 8 13.70 -30.64 -9.22
C ASP A 8 13.96 -29.33 -8.43
N VAL A 9 13.08 -28.33 -8.55
CA VAL A 9 13.21 -27.04 -7.85
C VAL A 9 12.50 -27.09 -6.51
N ASP A 10 13.25 -27.01 -5.40
CA ASP A 10 12.69 -26.98 -4.04
C ASP A 10 12.25 -25.54 -3.68
N TYR A 11 10.98 -25.25 -3.95
CA TYR A 11 10.36 -23.97 -3.58
C TYR A 11 9.96 -23.94 -2.10
N VAL A 12 10.43 -22.91 -1.40
CA VAL A 12 10.17 -22.68 0.02
C VAL A 12 9.62 -21.27 0.27
N ARG A 13 8.96 -21.08 1.41
CA ARG A 13 8.57 -19.75 1.88
C ARG A 13 9.52 -19.26 2.95
N VAL A 14 9.99 -18.02 2.80
CA VAL A 14 10.87 -17.34 3.73
C VAL A 14 10.11 -16.18 4.36
N VAL A 15 10.22 -16.04 5.67
CA VAL A 15 9.55 -15.00 6.46
C VAL A 15 10.53 -13.88 6.78
N PHE A 16 10.18 -12.66 6.39
CA PHE A 16 10.89 -11.44 6.72
C PHE A 16 10.19 -10.75 7.87
N ARG A 17 10.94 -10.32 8.89
CA ARG A 17 10.42 -9.45 9.94
C ARG A 17 10.33 -8.03 9.40
N LEU A 18 9.17 -7.42 9.53
CA LEU A 18 8.99 -6.01 9.16
C LEU A 18 9.18 -5.15 10.41
N PRO A 19 9.73 -3.93 10.28
CA PRO A 19 9.80 -3.01 11.40
C PRO A 19 8.39 -2.78 11.97
N SER A 20 8.27 -2.77 13.30
CA SER A 20 7.08 -2.20 13.93
C SER A 20 7.19 -0.69 13.80
N ASP A 21 6.27 -0.07 13.07
CA ASP A 21 6.15 1.38 13.02
C ASP A 21 4.77 1.83 13.51
N ASP A 22 4.75 2.98 14.18
CA ASP A 22 3.51 3.59 14.68
C ASP A 22 2.64 4.12 13.51
N SER A 23 3.08 3.94 12.27
CA SER A 23 2.42 4.37 11.05
C SER A 23 1.26 3.44 10.64
N GLY A 24 1.24 2.20 11.14
CA GLY A 24 0.25 1.19 10.75
C GLY A 24 0.42 0.66 9.32
N TRP A 25 1.49 1.04 8.62
CA TRP A 25 1.80 0.64 7.24
C TRP A 25 2.09 -0.86 7.10
N HIS A 26 2.56 -1.48 8.18
CA HIS A 26 2.74 -2.93 8.28
C HIS A 26 1.79 -3.53 9.32
N PRO A 27 0.48 -3.68 9.02
CA PRO A 27 -0.48 -4.26 9.98
C PRO A 27 -0.13 -5.71 10.33
N ALA A 28 0.57 -6.40 9.43
CA ALA A 28 1.25 -7.65 9.72
C ALA A 28 2.74 -7.37 9.94
N GLY A 29 3.30 -7.73 11.10
CA GLY A 29 4.72 -7.58 11.41
C GLY A 29 5.68 -8.46 10.59
N THR A 30 5.20 -9.08 9.51
CA THR A 30 5.97 -9.98 8.65
C THR A 30 5.53 -9.95 7.19
N GLU A 31 6.46 -10.10 6.27
CA GLU A 31 6.20 -10.48 4.87
C GLU A 31 6.66 -11.92 4.63
N ARG A 32 6.00 -12.64 3.72
CA ARG A 32 6.36 -14.02 3.36
C ARG A 32 6.57 -14.16 1.86
N ILE A 33 7.80 -14.43 1.46
CA ILE A 33 8.29 -14.41 0.07
C ILE A 33 8.67 -15.83 -0.38
N TRP A 34 8.42 -16.18 -1.65
CA TRP A 34 8.90 -17.44 -2.21
C TRP A 34 10.38 -17.37 -2.56
N ALA A 35 11.07 -18.47 -2.35
CA ALA A 35 12.47 -18.65 -2.68
C ALA A 35 12.73 -20.08 -3.15
N VAL A 36 13.82 -20.29 -3.86
CA VAL A 36 14.35 -21.62 -4.17
C VAL A 36 15.40 -21.97 -3.14
N ARG A 37 15.27 -23.14 -2.50
CA ARG A 37 16.30 -23.66 -1.62
C ARG A 37 17.54 -24.02 -2.42
N LEU A 38 18.70 -23.53 -1.97
CA LEU A 38 19.99 -23.91 -2.52
C LEU A 38 20.67 -24.95 -1.64
N ASP A 39 20.56 -24.79 -0.32
CA ASP A 39 21.02 -25.73 0.70
C ASP A 39 20.27 -25.50 2.04
N ASP A 40 20.74 -26.10 3.12
CA ASP A 40 20.10 -26.03 4.44
C ASP A 40 20.07 -24.60 5.02
N GLN A 41 20.98 -23.73 4.59
CA GLN A 41 21.17 -22.39 5.16
C GLN A 41 20.99 -21.27 4.15
N ARG A 42 20.85 -21.56 2.85
CA ARG A 42 20.75 -20.55 1.81
C ARG A 42 19.58 -20.80 0.86
N VAL A 43 18.96 -19.70 0.47
CA VAL A 43 17.85 -19.67 -0.48
C VAL A 43 18.06 -18.51 -1.45
N ARG A 44 17.55 -18.66 -2.67
CA ARG A 44 17.51 -17.60 -3.68
C ARG A 44 16.10 -17.04 -3.78
N VAL A 45 15.94 -15.74 -3.59
CA VAL A 45 14.65 -15.05 -3.63
C VAL A 45 14.06 -15.11 -5.04
N GLU A 46 12.77 -15.41 -5.15
CA GLU A 46 12.05 -15.49 -6.45
C GLU A 46 11.06 -14.34 -6.65
N ASN A 47 10.32 -13.94 -5.62
CA ASN A 47 9.32 -12.86 -5.74
C ASN A 47 9.94 -11.48 -5.53
N ILE A 48 9.30 -10.48 -6.15
CA ILE A 48 9.60 -9.07 -5.94
C ILE A 48 9.05 -8.65 -4.56
N PRO A 49 9.89 -8.17 -3.61
CA PRO A 49 9.42 -7.83 -2.26
C PRO A 49 8.46 -6.64 -2.22
N PHE A 50 7.33 -6.77 -1.53
CA PHE A 50 6.36 -5.68 -1.34
C PHE A 50 6.63 -4.84 -0.09
N ALA A 51 7.36 -5.36 0.91
CA ALA A 51 7.63 -4.65 2.16
C ALA A 51 9.08 -4.84 2.68
N ALA A 52 9.67 -6.03 2.54
CA ALA A 52 11.02 -6.35 2.99
C ALA A 52 12.07 -5.46 2.30
N ARG A 53 12.94 -4.84 3.10
CA ARG A 53 13.94 -3.87 2.66
C ARG A 53 15.30 -4.53 2.49
N GLY A 54 16.15 -3.96 1.64
CA GLY A 54 17.52 -4.42 1.41
C GLY A 54 17.62 -5.78 0.73
N VAL A 55 16.54 -6.23 0.07
CA VAL A 55 16.47 -7.49 -0.67
C VAL A 55 15.78 -7.28 -2.01
N ALA A 56 16.27 -7.98 -3.03
CA ALA A 56 15.74 -8.02 -4.38
C ALA A 56 15.53 -9.45 -4.88
N ALA A 57 14.67 -9.60 -5.88
CA ALA A 57 14.49 -10.88 -6.56
C ALA A 57 15.83 -11.35 -7.15
N GLY A 58 16.15 -12.62 -6.96
CA GLY A 58 17.42 -13.24 -7.35
C GLY A 58 18.52 -13.17 -6.29
N ASP A 59 18.37 -12.38 -5.22
CA ASP A 59 19.36 -12.35 -4.12
C ASP A 59 19.44 -13.71 -3.44
N ILE A 60 20.65 -14.09 -3.02
CA ILE A 60 20.86 -15.25 -2.16
C ILE A 60 21.04 -14.76 -0.73
N LEU A 61 20.19 -15.25 0.16
CA LEU A 61 20.20 -14.90 1.58
C LEU A 61 20.36 -16.13 2.46
N THR A 62 20.82 -15.89 3.69
CA THR A 62 20.85 -16.92 4.73
C THR A 62 19.46 -17.13 5.33
N VAL A 63 19.15 -18.36 5.73
CA VAL A 63 17.90 -18.68 6.45
C VAL A 63 18.18 -19.45 7.73
N THR A 64 17.33 -19.25 8.72
CA THR A 64 17.31 -20.05 9.96
C THR A 64 15.90 -20.61 10.16
N ALA A 65 15.78 -21.93 10.32
CA ALA A 65 14.53 -22.57 10.70
C ALA A 65 14.26 -22.40 12.20
N ASP A 66 13.03 -22.07 12.59
CA ASP A 66 12.59 -22.19 13.98
C ASP A 66 12.09 -23.61 14.32
N GLU A 67 11.60 -23.79 15.55
CA GLU A 67 11.12 -25.08 16.05
C GLU A 67 9.93 -25.64 15.26
N ASP A 68 9.17 -24.79 14.59
CA ASP A 68 8.03 -25.14 13.74
C ASP A 68 8.43 -25.33 12.26
N GLY A 69 9.72 -25.20 11.94
CA GLY A 69 10.25 -25.33 10.58
C GLY A 69 10.04 -24.09 9.70
N VAL A 70 9.63 -22.96 10.28
CA VAL A 70 9.49 -21.70 9.54
C VAL A 70 10.88 -21.14 9.25
N LEU A 71 11.16 -20.86 7.97
CA LEU A 71 12.42 -20.27 7.54
C LEU A 71 12.37 -18.75 7.72
N TRP A 72 13.19 -18.24 8.63
CA TRP A 72 13.37 -16.81 8.84
C TRP A 72 14.53 -16.29 8.01
N ALA A 73 14.32 -15.18 7.30
CA ALA A 73 15.35 -14.50 6.53
C ALA A 73 16.45 -13.95 7.44
N GLY A 74 17.70 -14.17 7.04
CA GLY A 74 18.90 -13.52 7.56
C GLY A 74 19.50 -12.57 6.52
N ASP A 75 20.83 -12.43 6.52
CA ASP A 75 21.55 -11.49 5.66
C ASP A 75 21.60 -11.97 4.20
N VAL A 76 21.59 -11.00 3.27
CA VAL A 76 21.95 -11.23 1.86
C VAL A 76 23.45 -11.52 1.79
N VAL A 77 23.81 -12.67 1.22
CA VAL A 77 25.19 -13.14 1.07
C VAL A 77 25.71 -13.04 -0.36
N GLU A 78 24.83 -13.14 -1.36
CA GLU A 78 25.18 -12.91 -2.76
C GLU A 78 24.09 -12.04 -3.41
N PRO A 79 24.37 -10.74 -3.67
CA PRO A 79 23.40 -9.86 -4.32
C PRO A 79 23.25 -10.24 -5.80
N SER A 80 22.03 -10.21 -6.29
CA SER A 80 21.68 -10.44 -7.70
C SER A 80 22.18 -9.35 -8.66
N GLY A 81 22.43 -8.16 -8.12
CA GLY A 81 22.62 -6.94 -8.91
C GLY A 81 21.30 -6.24 -9.27
N ASN A 82 20.15 -6.86 -8.99
CA ASN A 82 18.85 -6.26 -9.22
C ASN A 82 18.52 -5.19 -8.16
N CYS A 83 17.56 -4.33 -8.47
CA CYS A 83 16.97 -3.39 -7.52
C CYS A 83 15.47 -3.68 -7.33
N THR A 84 14.98 -3.46 -6.12
CA THR A 84 13.55 -3.45 -5.80
C THR A 84 13.09 -2.02 -5.65
N ILE A 85 12.24 -1.55 -6.57
CA ILE A 85 11.64 -0.21 -6.51
C ILE A 85 10.13 -0.37 -6.33
N ARG A 86 9.52 0.33 -5.38
CA ARG A 86 8.07 0.26 -5.19
C ARG A 86 7.45 1.55 -5.69
N VAL A 87 6.46 1.42 -6.56
CA VAL A 87 5.70 2.52 -7.11
C VAL A 87 4.32 2.48 -6.50
N ILE A 88 3.94 3.58 -5.86
CA ILE A 88 2.65 3.78 -5.23
C ILE A 88 1.90 4.80 -6.07
N PRO A 89 0.84 4.39 -6.78
CA PRO A 89 -0.03 5.31 -7.50
C PRO A 89 -0.53 6.45 -6.59
N VAL A 90 -0.55 7.68 -7.10
CA VAL A 90 -1.28 8.77 -6.43
C VAL A 90 -2.78 8.58 -6.69
N GLU A 91 -3.61 8.76 -5.66
CA GLU A 91 -5.07 8.57 -5.71
C GLU A 91 -5.76 9.44 -6.78
N GLY A 92 -6.85 8.94 -7.35
CA GLY A 92 -7.57 9.57 -8.47
C GLY A 92 -7.10 9.20 -9.88
N CYS A 93 -5.94 8.54 -10.03
CA CYS A 93 -5.57 7.87 -11.28
C CYS A 93 -6.19 6.45 -11.29
N LEU A 94 -7.12 6.15 -12.21
CA LEU A 94 -7.87 4.87 -12.26
C LEU A 94 -6.94 3.67 -11.98
N ARG A 95 -7.08 2.98 -10.83
CA ARG A 95 -6.11 1.96 -10.36
C ARG A 95 -5.77 0.88 -11.40
N SER A 96 -6.73 0.49 -12.25
CA SER A 96 -6.50 -0.43 -13.38
C SER A 96 -5.70 0.20 -14.53
N GLY A 97 -5.87 1.51 -14.75
CA GLY A 97 -5.09 2.33 -15.65
C GLY A 97 -3.69 2.63 -15.14
N VAL A 98 -3.48 2.79 -13.82
CA VAL A 98 -2.14 3.07 -13.27
C VAL A 98 -1.25 1.85 -13.26
N ARG A 99 -1.74 0.68 -12.83
CA ARG A 99 -0.94 -0.55 -12.95
C ARG A 99 -0.54 -0.79 -14.40
N LYS A 100 -1.47 -0.54 -15.33
CA LYS A 100 -1.17 -0.59 -16.76
C LYS A 100 -0.18 0.50 -17.16
N ALA A 101 -0.30 1.73 -16.69
CA ALA A 101 0.60 2.83 -17.03
C ALA A 101 2.03 2.60 -16.50
N VAL A 102 2.16 2.08 -15.27
CA VAL A 102 3.45 1.64 -14.72
C VAL A 102 4.02 0.51 -15.58
N GLY A 103 3.21 -0.50 -15.90
CA GLY A 103 3.62 -1.56 -16.83
C GLY A 103 4.08 -1.02 -18.18
N ASP A 104 3.26 -0.19 -18.84
CA ASP A 104 3.55 0.42 -20.14
C ASP A 104 4.82 1.29 -20.12
N ALA A 105 5.12 1.93 -18.98
CA ALA A 105 6.30 2.78 -18.82
C ALA A 105 7.58 1.96 -18.62
N PHE A 106 7.51 0.84 -17.90
CA PHE A 106 8.69 0.09 -17.44
C PHE A 106 8.97 -1.20 -18.25
N GLU A 107 7.95 -1.79 -18.89
CA GLU A 107 8.11 -2.96 -19.76
C GLU A 107 9.13 -2.74 -20.91
N PRO A 108 9.13 -1.59 -21.62
CA PRO A 108 10.13 -1.33 -22.67
C PRO A 108 11.58 -1.29 -22.14
N LEU A 109 11.75 -1.03 -20.84
CA LEU A 109 13.05 -0.97 -20.16
C LEU A 109 13.49 -2.34 -19.63
N GLY A 110 12.71 -3.39 -19.86
CA GLY A 110 12.96 -4.74 -19.34
C GLY A 110 12.77 -4.85 -17.83
N VAL A 111 12.01 -3.94 -17.22
CA VAL A 111 11.70 -3.94 -15.79
C VAL A 111 10.40 -4.70 -15.57
N GLU A 112 10.43 -5.67 -14.66
CA GLU A 112 9.26 -6.49 -14.31
C GLU A 112 8.51 -5.85 -13.15
N GLY A 113 7.18 -6.00 -13.12
CA GLY A 113 6.34 -5.41 -12.08
C GLY A 113 5.22 -6.31 -11.58
N GLU A 114 5.11 -6.44 -10.25
CA GLU A 114 4.02 -7.15 -9.56
C GLU A 114 3.11 -6.17 -8.81
N GLY A 115 1.80 -6.28 -9.00
CA GLY A 115 0.82 -5.44 -8.32
C GLY A 115 0.24 -6.11 -7.06
N SER A 116 0.06 -5.34 -5.99
CA SER A 116 -0.64 -5.77 -4.77
C SER A 116 -2.15 -5.50 -4.87
N ARG A 117 -2.91 -5.98 -3.88
CA ARG A 117 -4.34 -5.62 -3.72
C ARG A 117 -4.56 -4.17 -3.28
N THR A 118 -3.54 -3.52 -2.72
CA THR A 118 -3.58 -2.13 -2.26
C THR A 118 -3.22 -1.12 -3.36
N GLY A 119 -2.89 -1.59 -4.57
CA GLY A 119 -2.51 -0.74 -5.70
C GLY A 119 -1.00 -0.46 -5.80
N LEU A 120 -0.21 -0.85 -4.80
CA LEU A 120 1.26 -0.79 -4.87
C LEU A 120 1.76 -1.70 -6.00
N VAL A 121 2.72 -1.22 -6.78
CA VAL A 121 3.45 -2.02 -7.77
C VAL A 121 4.90 -2.14 -7.32
N SER A 122 5.35 -3.37 -7.07
CA SER A 122 6.77 -3.65 -6.79
C SER A 122 7.48 -4.01 -8.10
N LEU A 123 8.55 -3.29 -8.41
CA LEU A 123 9.34 -3.41 -9.61
C LEU A 123 10.66 -4.11 -9.32
N ASN A 124 11.01 -5.07 -10.17
CA ASN A 124 12.33 -5.67 -10.23
C ASN A 124 13.08 -5.03 -11.41
N VAL A 125 14.08 -4.21 -11.10
CA VAL A 125 14.97 -3.59 -12.09
C VAL A 125 16.21 -4.47 -12.23
N PRO A 126 16.42 -5.11 -13.40
CA PRO A 126 17.59 -5.98 -13.59
C PRO A 126 18.91 -5.22 -13.48
N GLY A 127 19.95 -5.86 -12.94
CA GLY A 127 21.27 -5.21 -12.78
C GLY A 127 21.97 -4.78 -14.08
N GLY A 128 21.50 -5.26 -15.23
CA GLY A 128 21.98 -4.86 -16.56
C GLY A 128 21.08 -3.86 -17.31
N ALA A 129 20.02 -3.35 -16.68
CA ALA A 129 19.10 -2.40 -17.30
C ALA A 129 19.75 -1.01 -17.50
N ASP A 130 19.14 -0.19 -18.36
CA ASP A 130 19.51 1.23 -18.47
C ASP A 130 19.01 2.00 -17.24
N LEU A 131 19.86 2.08 -16.22
CA LEU A 131 19.50 2.70 -14.95
C LEU A 131 19.24 4.20 -15.08
N THR A 132 19.78 4.86 -16.11
CA THR A 132 19.49 6.28 -16.34
C THR A 132 18.06 6.46 -16.82
N GLU A 133 17.65 5.71 -17.84
CA GLU A 133 16.29 5.80 -18.38
C GLU A 133 15.23 5.35 -17.36
N VAL A 134 15.52 4.32 -16.55
CA VAL A 134 14.63 3.89 -15.45
C VAL A 134 14.43 5.01 -14.41
N LYS A 135 15.50 5.70 -14.02
CA LYS A 135 15.44 6.76 -13.01
C LYS A 135 14.74 8.01 -13.54
N GLU A 136 15.00 8.40 -14.79
CA GLU A 136 14.28 9.49 -15.46
C GLU A 136 12.77 9.18 -15.57
N THR A 137 12.41 7.95 -15.90
CA THR A 137 11.00 7.51 -15.95
C THR A 137 10.32 7.61 -14.58
N LEU A 138 10.99 7.16 -13.52
CA LEU A 138 10.49 7.27 -12.14
C LEU A 138 10.25 8.73 -11.74
N GLU A 139 11.22 9.62 -11.98
CA GLU A 139 11.09 11.04 -11.66
C GLU A 139 10.03 11.73 -12.49
N GLN A 140 9.93 11.42 -13.78
CA GLN A 140 8.95 12.05 -14.65
C GLN A 140 7.53 11.72 -14.18
N GLY A 141 7.22 10.44 -13.92
CA GLY A 141 5.89 10.09 -13.41
C GLY A 141 5.62 10.61 -11.99
N HIS A 142 6.67 10.83 -11.18
CA HIS A 142 6.52 11.52 -9.90
C HIS A 142 6.21 13.01 -10.08
N ALA A 143 6.94 13.70 -10.96
CA ALA A 143 6.74 15.11 -11.26
C ALA A 143 5.37 15.37 -11.91
N ASP A 144 4.87 14.43 -12.70
CA ASP A 144 3.54 14.46 -13.31
C ASP A 144 2.40 14.11 -12.34
N GLY A 145 2.74 13.76 -11.08
CA GLY A 145 1.76 13.42 -10.04
C GLY A 145 1.07 12.07 -10.27
N LEU A 146 1.66 11.17 -11.07
CA LEU A 146 1.10 9.84 -11.35
C LEU A 146 1.38 8.86 -10.20
N TRP A 147 2.55 8.98 -9.58
CA TRP A 147 2.99 8.11 -8.50
C TRP A 147 3.96 8.77 -7.53
N VAL A 148 4.10 8.17 -6.35
CA VAL A 148 5.29 8.29 -5.51
C VAL A 148 6.05 6.97 -5.57
N TYR A 149 7.34 6.99 -5.24
CA TYR A 149 8.14 5.78 -5.25
C TYR A 149 9.06 5.64 -4.03
N GLU A 150 9.39 4.40 -3.73
CA GLU A 150 10.26 3.98 -2.64
C GLU A 150 11.41 3.12 -3.19
N LEU A 151 12.62 3.37 -2.70
CA LEU A 151 13.79 2.53 -2.98
C LEU A 151 13.85 1.38 -1.95
N GLY A 152 13.28 0.21 -2.27
CA GLY A 152 13.22 -0.94 -1.38
C GLY A 152 14.57 -1.64 -1.21
N SER A 153 15.31 -1.81 -2.31
CA SER A 153 16.69 -2.30 -2.34
C SER A 153 17.39 -1.74 -3.58
N VAL A 154 18.55 -1.11 -3.42
CA VAL A 154 19.30 -0.50 -4.53
C VAL A 154 20.78 -0.81 -4.44
N THR A 155 21.43 -0.96 -5.60
CA THR A 155 22.85 -1.31 -5.71
C THR A 155 23.75 -0.08 -5.76
N GLU A 156 25.07 -0.29 -5.66
CA GLU A 156 26.06 0.76 -5.92
C GLU A 156 25.96 1.30 -7.35
N ALA A 157 25.64 0.44 -8.34
CA ALA A 157 25.42 0.86 -9.72
C ALA A 157 24.23 1.82 -9.85
N TRP A 158 23.13 1.56 -9.13
CA TRP A 158 21.99 2.47 -9.05
C TRP A 158 22.38 3.84 -8.46
N GLN A 159 23.16 3.83 -7.39
CA GLN A 159 23.61 5.06 -6.73
C GLN A 159 24.56 5.88 -7.60
N ALA A 160 25.41 5.22 -8.40
CA ALA A 160 26.35 5.87 -9.30
C ALA A 160 25.70 6.43 -10.58
N ALA A 161 24.57 5.86 -11.01
CA ALA A 161 23.87 6.30 -12.21
C ALA A 161 23.17 7.67 -12.02
N SER A 162 23.14 8.50 -13.05
CA SER A 162 22.34 9.74 -13.08
C SER A 162 20.92 9.47 -13.61
N PRO A 163 19.91 10.27 -13.25
CA PRO A 163 19.91 11.36 -12.27
C PRO A 163 20.07 10.86 -10.82
N THR A 164 20.53 11.72 -9.92
CA THR A 164 20.55 11.38 -8.48
C THR A 164 19.15 11.53 -7.92
N LEU A 165 18.49 10.41 -7.63
CA LEU A 165 17.19 10.45 -6.95
C LEU A 165 17.41 10.74 -5.47
N PRO A 166 16.60 11.62 -4.86
CA PRO A 166 16.58 11.71 -3.40
C PRO A 166 16.27 10.32 -2.84
N ALA A 167 16.95 9.93 -1.77
CA ALA A 167 16.59 8.75 -1.00
C ALA A 167 15.29 9.05 -0.23
N THR A 168 14.18 9.16 -0.94
CA THR A 168 12.88 9.30 -0.30
C THR A 168 12.51 7.97 0.32
N ASN A 169 12.43 7.97 1.65
CA ASN A 169 11.80 6.92 2.41
C ASN A 169 10.35 7.32 2.68
N PRO A 170 9.35 6.86 1.89
CA PRO A 170 7.95 6.99 2.26
C PRO A 170 7.56 6.20 3.53
N SER A 171 8.50 5.69 4.32
CA SER A 171 8.24 5.23 5.70
C SER A 171 8.86 6.15 6.77
N ASP A 172 9.22 7.41 6.47
CA ASP A 172 9.62 8.36 7.54
C ASP A 172 9.31 9.84 7.19
N PRO A 173 8.02 10.19 7.12
CA PRO A 173 7.44 11.23 7.96
C PRO A 173 6.26 10.69 8.78
N PRO A 174 5.87 11.37 9.88
CA PRO A 174 4.74 10.95 10.72
C PRO A 174 3.41 10.97 9.91
N PRO A 175 2.43 10.11 10.27
CA PRO A 175 1.14 9.95 9.57
C PRO A 175 0.31 11.22 9.35
N ALA A 176 0.65 12.33 10.00
CA ALA A 176 -0.01 13.62 9.82
C ALA A 176 0.27 14.27 8.45
N ASP A 177 1.37 13.91 7.78
CA ASP A 177 1.73 14.48 6.47
C ASP A 177 1.28 13.61 5.27
N TYR A 178 0.65 12.45 5.52
CA TYR A 178 0.17 11.56 4.46
C TYR A 178 -1.27 11.78 4.01
N GLY A 179 -1.98 12.75 4.59
CA GLY A 179 -3.35 13.04 4.17
C GLY A 179 -4.24 11.80 4.22
N LEU A 180 -4.63 11.39 5.44
CA LEU A 180 -5.61 10.35 5.70
C LEU A 180 -6.76 10.43 4.67
N ALA A 181 -6.86 9.42 3.80
CA ALA A 181 -7.83 9.39 2.71
C ALA A 181 -8.65 8.10 2.76
N PHE A 182 -9.95 8.24 2.53
CA PHE A 182 -10.82 7.08 2.37
C PHE A 182 -10.49 6.37 1.04
N PRO A 183 -10.68 5.04 0.94
CA PRO A 183 -10.52 4.35 -0.32
C PRO A 183 -11.39 4.97 -1.44
N ASP A 184 -10.80 5.17 -2.63
CA ASP A 184 -11.42 5.73 -3.85
C ASP A 184 -12.63 4.95 -4.40
N ASP A 185 -12.98 3.80 -3.83
CA ASP A 185 -14.17 3.00 -4.14
C ASP A 185 -15.07 2.76 -2.92
N LEU A 186 -14.78 3.41 -1.79
CA LEU A 186 -15.55 3.27 -0.57
C LEU A 186 -16.93 3.89 -0.76
N ALA A 187 -17.93 3.02 -0.82
CA ALA A 187 -19.31 3.43 -0.79
C ALA A 187 -19.72 3.69 0.67
N ALA A 188 -20.37 4.83 0.89
CA ALA A 188 -20.97 5.20 2.16
C ALA A 188 -22.46 5.47 1.98
N ILE A 189 -23.24 5.15 3.00
CA ILE A 189 -24.63 5.57 3.12
C ILE A 189 -24.61 7.01 3.62
N VAL A 190 -24.97 7.95 2.75
CA VAL A 190 -24.87 9.38 3.07
C VAL A 190 -26.25 10.02 3.03
N TYR A 191 -26.56 10.79 4.06
CA TYR A 191 -27.78 11.57 4.14
C TYR A 191 -27.86 12.60 3.01
N ARG A 192 -29.04 12.75 2.40
CA ARG A 192 -29.22 13.63 1.24
C ARG A 192 -28.95 15.10 1.57
N THR A 193 -29.21 15.51 2.81
CA THR A 193 -28.90 16.86 3.34
C THR A 193 -27.39 17.13 3.38
N VAL A 194 -26.59 16.11 3.72
CA VAL A 194 -25.12 16.17 3.65
C VAL A 194 -24.64 16.17 2.20
N LEU A 195 -25.23 15.32 1.35
CA LEU A 195 -24.86 15.25 -0.08
C LEU A 195 -25.17 16.53 -0.85
N SER A 196 -26.28 17.19 -0.55
CA SER A 196 -26.68 18.44 -1.21
C SER A 196 -25.93 19.66 -0.67
N GLY A 197 -25.21 19.52 0.46
CA GLY A 197 -24.58 20.63 1.17
C GLY A 197 -25.57 21.49 1.98
N GLU A 198 -26.82 21.02 2.17
CA GLU A 198 -27.82 21.69 3.01
C GLU A 198 -27.44 21.66 4.49
N ALA A 199 -26.76 20.59 4.93
CA ALA A 199 -26.23 20.43 6.28
C ALA A 199 -24.80 19.85 6.24
N PRO A 200 -23.93 20.21 7.21
CA PRO A 200 -22.61 19.61 7.31
C PRO A 200 -22.69 18.16 7.80
N PRO A 201 -21.67 17.33 7.52
CA PRO A 201 -21.53 16.04 8.18
C PRO A 201 -21.26 16.27 9.67
N LEU A 202 -22.15 15.79 10.54
CA LEU A 202 -22.01 15.90 11.99
C LEU A 202 -21.76 14.55 12.66
N VAL A 203 -22.08 13.46 11.97
CA VAL A 203 -21.85 12.09 12.46
C VAL A 203 -21.26 11.25 11.33
N VAL A 204 -20.23 10.48 11.64
CA VAL A 204 -19.63 9.46 10.78
C VAL A 204 -19.52 8.17 11.57
N LEU A 205 -20.11 7.09 11.06
CA LEU A 205 -20.11 5.77 11.66
C LEU A 205 -19.40 4.79 10.71
N HIS A 206 -18.42 4.06 11.24
CA HIS A 206 -17.92 2.83 10.65
C HIS A 206 -18.46 1.68 11.51
N ASP A 207 -19.53 1.06 11.05
CA ASP A 207 -20.26 0.10 11.87
C ASP A 207 -19.47 -1.22 12.04
N PRO A 208 -19.94 -2.15 12.91
CA PRO A 208 -19.26 -3.43 13.11
C PRO A 208 -19.26 -4.36 11.88
N ASP A 209 -20.17 -4.13 10.92
CA ASP A 209 -20.31 -4.93 9.69
C ASP A 209 -19.40 -4.39 8.56
N GLY A 210 -18.78 -3.22 8.76
CA GLY A 210 -17.85 -2.58 7.84
C GLY A 210 -18.50 -1.54 6.92
N ASP A 211 -19.76 -1.18 7.17
CA ASP A 211 -20.46 -0.15 6.42
C ASP A 211 -20.14 1.24 6.97
N TRP A 212 -20.06 2.21 6.05
CA TRP A 212 -19.82 3.61 6.36
C TRP A 212 -21.11 4.41 6.24
N ILE A 213 -21.42 5.19 7.27
CA ILE A 213 -22.61 6.03 7.30
C ILE A 213 -22.19 7.46 7.66
N VAL A 214 -22.66 8.45 6.90
CA VAL A 214 -22.43 9.87 7.17
C VAL A 214 -23.77 10.61 7.24
N SER A 215 -24.03 11.29 8.35
CA SER A 215 -25.30 12.01 8.58
C SER A 215 -25.11 13.43 9.12
N ASP A 216 -26.20 14.19 9.06
CA ASP A 216 -26.33 15.56 9.57
C ASP A 216 -26.63 15.62 11.08
N GLY A 217 -26.43 14.51 11.82
CA GLY A 217 -26.67 14.43 13.26
C GLY A 217 -28.13 14.24 13.65
N THR A 218 -29.05 14.11 12.69
CA THR A 218 -30.41 13.70 13.00
C THR A 218 -30.44 12.23 13.43
N HIS A 219 -31.01 11.93 14.60
CA HIS A 219 -31.08 10.58 15.17
C HIS A 219 -32.13 9.68 14.49
N THR A 220 -32.17 9.69 13.16
CA THR A 220 -33.00 8.79 12.35
C THR A 220 -32.12 7.67 11.78
N GLN A 221 -32.71 6.51 11.50
CA GLN A 221 -32.02 5.49 10.69
C GLN A 221 -32.08 5.92 9.22
N PRO A 222 -31.03 5.65 8.42
CA PRO A 222 -31.07 5.93 7.00
C PRO A 222 -32.15 5.10 6.31
N ASP A 223 -32.95 5.75 5.46
CA ASP A 223 -33.92 5.12 4.58
C ASP A 223 -33.70 5.60 3.13
N PRO A 224 -34.29 4.94 2.12
CA PRO A 224 -34.04 5.31 0.72
C PRO A 224 -34.45 6.73 0.31
N ASP A 225 -35.39 7.36 1.04
CA ASP A 225 -35.84 8.72 0.80
C ASP A 225 -34.90 9.73 1.50
N SER A 226 -34.36 9.40 2.67
CA SER A 226 -33.48 10.28 3.46
C SER A 226 -31.98 10.15 3.15
N ALA A 227 -31.53 9.01 2.63
CA ALA A 227 -30.12 8.71 2.37
C ALA A 227 -29.90 8.03 1.01
N ALA A 228 -28.65 8.01 0.55
CA ALA A 228 -28.24 7.32 -0.67
C ALA A 228 -26.87 6.65 -0.48
N LEU A 229 -26.68 5.50 -1.12
CA LEU A 229 -25.36 4.87 -1.25
C LEU A 229 -24.59 5.61 -2.34
N VAL A 230 -23.54 6.31 -1.95
CA VAL A 230 -22.68 7.05 -2.88
C VAL A 230 -21.22 6.88 -2.51
N HIS A 231 -20.35 7.36 -3.39
CA HIS A 231 -18.93 7.39 -3.09
C HIS A 231 -18.62 8.39 -1.96
N ILE A 232 -17.83 8.00 -0.96
CA ILE A 232 -17.50 8.86 0.19
C ILE A 232 -16.74 10.13 -0.23
N GLN A 233 -16.08 10.12 -1.39
CA GLN A 233 -15.42 11.31 -1.93
C GLN A 233 -16.41 12.46 -2.20
N HIS A 234 -17.67 12.18 -2.54
CA HIS A 234 -18.67 13.26 -2.68
C HIS A 234 -18.91 14.01 -1.36
N VAL A 235 -18.69 13.36 -0.21
CA VAL A 235 -18.75 14.00 1.10
C VAL A 235 -17.48 14.79 1.36
N VAL A 236 -16.31 14.21 1.07
CA VAL A 236 -15.01 14.86 1.23
C VAL A 236 -14.90 16.13 0.37
N ASP A 237 -15.41 16.10 -0.85
CA ASP A 237 -15.42 17.25 -1.77
C ASP A 237 -16.28 18.41 -1.22
N ASN A 238 -17.34 18.08 -0.47
CA ASN A 238 -18.18 19.06 0.21
C ASN A 238 -17.57 19.54 1.53
N ASP A 239 -16.96 18.63 2.30
CA ASP A 239 -16.35 18.90 3.59
C ASP A 239 -15.10 18.01 3.81
N SER A 240 -13.93 18.61 3.57
CA SER A 240 -12.65 17.91 3.68
C SER A 240 -12.27 17.53 5.11
N SER A 241 -12.93 18.09 6.14
CA SER A 241 -12.68 17.71 7.55
C SER A 241 -13.08 16.27 7.86
N VAL A 242 -13.86 15.62 6.99
CA VAL A 242 -14.20 14.19 7.11
C VAL A 242 -12.97 13.31 6.87
N LEU A 243 -11.94 13.80 6.17
CA LEU A 243 -10.68 13.07 5.93
C LEU A 243 -9.94 12.68 7.22
N GLU A 244 -10.12 13.46 8.29
CA GLU A 244 -9.57 13.14 9.62
C GLU A 244 -10.03 11.77 10.13
N LEU A 245 -11.13 11.24 9.60
CA LEU A 245 -11.76 9.99 9.99
C LEU A 245 -11.46 8.81 9.04
N ALA A 246 -10.56 8.96 8.07
CA ALA A 246 -10.27 7.89 7.11
C ALA A 246 -9.74 6.59 7.76
N ASN A 247 -9.12 6.70 8.93
CA ASN A 247 -8.65 5.58 9.74
C ASN A 247 -9.60 5.18 10.88
N LEU A 248 -10.85 5.65 10.89
CA LEU A 248 -11.83 5.28 11.91
C LEU A 248 -12.02 3.74 11.90
N PRO A 249 -11.71 3.02 12.98
CA PRO A 249 -11.88 1.56 13.03
C PRO A 249 -13.34 1.14 12.94
N ALA A 250 -13.61 -0.07 12.45
CA ALA A 250 -14.95 -0.66 12.49
C ALA A 250 -15.45 -0.76 13.94
N GLY A 251 -16.75 -0.51 14.13
CA GLY A 251 -17.39 -0.42 15.45
C GLY A 251 -17.15 0.90 16.18
N ARG A 252 -16.84 1.99 15.46
CA ARG A 252 -16.61 3.32 16.04
C ARG A 252 -17.52 4.36 15.41
N ILE A 253 -17.92 5.34 16.21
CA ILE A 253 -18.70 6.50 15.77
C ILE A 253 -17.95 7.79 16.12
N ALA A 254 -17.91 8.71 15.18
CA ALA A 254 -17.38 10.06 15.36
C ALA A 254 -18.51 11.08 15.26
N TRP A 255 -18.58 12.05 16.17
CA TRP A 255 -19.60 13.09 16.19
C TRP A 255 -19.03 14.47 16.57
N ARG A 256 -19.73 15.53 16.16
CA ARG A 256 -19.42 16.93 16.49
C ARG A 256 -20.70 17.78 16.50
N ASP A 257 -20.72 18.86 17.28
CA ASP A 257 -21.89 19.74 17.41
C ASP A 257 -22.07 20.68 16.21
N THR A 258 -20.95 21.14 15.61
CA THR A 258 -20.93 22.01 14.43
C THR A 258 -19.85 21.59 13.44
N ALA A 259 -19.89 22.12 12.21
CA ALA A 259 -18.95 21.77 11.14
C ALA A 259 -17.47 22.13 11.44
N THR A 260 -17.23 22.97 12.44
CA THR A 260 -15.87 23.42 12.81
C THR A 260 -15.39 22.83 14.13
N ASP A 261 -16.25 22.13 14.85
CA ASP A 261 -15.86 21.49 16.11
C ASP A 261 -15.03 20.23 15.83
N PRO A 262 -14.04 19.91 16.69
CA PRO A 262 -13.26 18.70 16.53
C PRO A 262 -14.14 17.46 16.72
N TRP A 263 -13.77 16.37 16.03
CA TRP A 263 -14.46 15.09 16.17
C TRP A 263 -14.28 14.47 17.56
N THR A 264 -15.37 14.04 18.16
CA THR A 264 -15.39 13.17 19.34
C THR A 264 -15.66 11.74 18.89
N ILE A 265 -14.79 10.78 19.27
CA ILE A 265 -14.88 9.39 18.80
C ILE A 265 -15.21 8.45 19.96
N GLU A 266 -16.26 7.66 19.80
CA GLU A 266 -16.77 6.69 20.79
C GLU A 266 -16.89 5.29 20.20
N ASP A 267 -17.09 4.30 21.07
CA ASP A 267 -17.43 2.93 20.67
C ASP A 267 -18.90 2.87 20.23
N PHE A 268 -19.17 2.18 19.13
CA PHE A 268 -20.52 1.95 18.63
C PHE A 268 -20.89 0.47 18.73
N SER A 269 -22.11 0.22 19.20
CA SER A 269 -22.73 -1.10 19.12
C SER A 269 -24.21 -0.95 18.84
N TYR A 270 -24.76 -1.90 18.09
CA TYR A 270 -26.20 -1.96 17.88
C TYR A 270 -26.92 -2.16 19.21
N PRO A 271 -28.09 -1.51 19.42
CA PRO A 271 -28.94 -1.82 20.56
C PRO A 271 -29.23 -3.32 20.58
N ALA A 272 -29.20 -3.93 21.77
CA ALA A 272 -29.71 -5.28 21.91
C ALA A 272 -31.18 -5.32 21.49
N GLU A 273 -31.54 -6.28 20.62
CA GLU A 273 -32.92 -6.52 20.18
C GLU A 273 -33.90 -6.73 21.35
#